data_AF-A0A4Y7LIS4-F1
#
_entry.id   AF-A0A4Y7LIS4-F1
#
_cell.length_a   1.000
_cell.length_b   1.000
_cell.length_c   1.000
_cell.angle_alpha   90.00
_cell.angle_beta   90.00
_cell.angle_gamma   90.00
#
_symmetry.space_group_name_H-M   'P 1'
#
loop_
_entity.id
_entity.type
_entity.pdbx_description
1 polymer ?
#
loop_
_entity_poly.entity_id
_entity_poly.type
_entity_poly.pdbx_seq_one_letter_code
_entity_poly.pdbx_strand_id
1 'polypeptide(L)'
;MPQGDYIELHQKRNGYRLDHFERKRKREARQVHELSHKAQKSIGFKGKQFAKKRYAEKALMKKTINMHEESNKRRKTDDDVADGALPPYLLDRETTTRAKILSNTIKQKRKEKAGKWEVPLPKVRPVAEDEMFKVVRTGKRKSEYFRHL
;
A
#
# COMPACT_ATOMS: atom_id res chain seq x y z
N MET A 1 -31.90 14.87 -20.56
CA MET A 1 -31.19 14.61 -19.30
C MET A 1 -31.96 15.29 -18.18
N PRO A 2 -32.17 14.64 -17.02
CA PRO A 2 -32.74 15.33 -15.88
C PRO A 2 -31.77 16.44 -15.42
N GLN A 3 -32.29 17.64 -15.16
CA GLN A 3 -31.51 18.83 -14.80
C GLN A 3 -31.42 19.01 -13.28
N GLY A 4 -30.22 19.32 -12.78
CA GLY A 4 -29.97 19.68 -11.38
C GLY A 4 -30.21 18.57 -10.35
N ASP A 5 -30.40 18.96 -9.09
CA ASP A 5 -30.58 18.06 -7.94
C ASP A 5 -32.06 17.69 -7.71
N TYR A 6 -32.73 17.23 -8.76
CA TYR A 6 -34.17 16.95 -8.75
C TYR A 6 -34.60 15.92 -7.69
N ILE A 7 -33.73 14.98 -7.31
CA ILE A 7 -33.98 13.99 -6.25
C ILE A 7 -34.03 14.66 -4.86
N GLU A 8 -33.08 15.55 -4.57
CA GLU A 8 -33.06 16.28 -3.30
C GLU A 8 -34.23 17.26 -3.22
N LEU A 9 -34.56 17.94 -4.33
CA LEU A 9 -35.73 18.81 -4.42
C LEU A 9 -37.02 18.04 -4.16
N HIS A 10 -37.15 16.84 -4.72
CA HIS A 10 -38.29 15.97 -4.45
C HIS A 10 -38.36 15.55 -2.97
N GLN A 11 -37.24 15.18 -2.34
CA GLN A 11 -37.20 14.84 -0.92
C GLN A 11 -37.52 16.03 -0.02
N LYS A 12 -37.08 17.25 -0.36
CA LYS A 12 -37.41 18.47 0.38
C LYS A 12 -38.89 18.84 0.27
N ARG A 13 -39.50 18.64 -0.91
CA ARG A 13 -40.92 18.96 -1.17
C ARG A 13 -41.88 17.92 -0.63
N ASN A 14 -41.59 16.65 -0.87
CA ASN A 14 -42.51 15.52 -0.64
C ASN A 14 -42.05 14.61 0.52
N GLY A 15 -40.89 14.90 1.12
CA GLY A 15 -40.33 14.09 2.19
C GLY A 15 -39.75 12.76 1.70
N TYR A 16 -39.48 11.89 2.68
CA TYR A 16 -39.15 10.49 2.42
C TYR A 16 -40.41 9.63 2.45
N ARG A 17 -40.30 8.42 1.91
CA ARG A 17 -41.30 7.37 2.12
C ARG A 17 -41.51 7.16 3.63
N LEU A 18 -42.76 6.99 4.05
CA LEU A 18 -43.13 6.89 5.48
C LEU A 18 -42.33 5.82 6.26
N ASP A 19 -42.01 4.69 5.63
CA ASP A 19 -41.27 3.58 6.23
C ASP A 19 -39.73 3.70 6.10
N HIS A 20 -39.22 4.78 5.50
CA HIS A 20 -37.80 4.89 5.11
C HIS A 20 -36.86 4.77 6.31
N PHE A 21 -37.11 5.57 7.35
CA PHE A 21 -36.25 5.61 8.54
C PHE A 21 -36.31 4.32 9.34
N GLU A 22 -37.50 3.70 9.44
CA GLU A 22 -37.64 2.41 10.10
C GLU A 22 -36.89 1.30 9.37
N ARG A 23 -36.97 1.28 8.03
CA ARG A 23 -36.27 0.30 7.20
C ARG A 23 -34.76 0.50 7.27
N LYS A 24 -34.28 1.75 7.27
CA LYS A 24 -32.86 2.09 7.43
C LYS A 24 -32.34 1.60 8.77
N ARG A 25 -33.01 1.94 9.87
CA ARG A 25 -32.68 1.47 11.23
C ARG A 25 -32.63 -0.05 11.32
N LYS A 26 -33.67 -0.75 10.82
CA LYS A 26 -33.73 -2.22 10.82
C LYS A 26 -32.65 -2.86 9.92
N ARG A 27 -32.17 -2.16 8.90
CA ARG A 27 -31.08 -2.63 8.03
C ARG A 27 -29.73 -2.51 8.74
N GLU A 28 -29.46 -1.37 9.35
CA GLU A 28 -28.23 -1.11 10.12
C GLU A 28 -28.11 -2.09 11.30
N ALA A 29 -29.21 -2.33 12.04
CA ALA A 29 -29.23 -3.30 13.13
C ALA A 29 -28.95 -4.74 12.65
N ARG A 30 -29.48 -5.15 11.50
CA ARG A 30 -29.26 -6.50 10.93
C ARG A 30 -27.88 -6.67 10.30
N GLN A 31 -27.19 -5.59 9.96
CA GLN A 31 -25.90 -5.62 9.26
C GLN A 31 -24.85 -6.43 10.02
N VAL A 32 -24.85 -6.38 11.36
CA VAL A 32 -23.91 -7.15 12.19
C VAL A 32 -24.08 -8.67 11.97
N HIS A 33 -25.32 -9.15 12.00
CA HIS A 33 -25.61 -10.57 11.75
C HIS A 33 -25.32 -10.96 10.30
N GLU A 34 -25.69 -10.12 9.33
CA GLU A 34 -25.39 -10.37 7.92
C GLU A 34 -23.88 -10.43 7.64
N LEU A 35 -23.07 -9.58 8.28
CA LEU A 35 -21.62 -9.59 8.12
C LEU A 35 -21.00 -10.87 8.66
N SER A 36 -21.45 -11.34 9.82
CA SER A 36 -21.01 -12.61 10.40
C SER A 36 -21.39 -13.79 9.52
N HIS A 37 -22.65 -13.81 9.04
CA HIS A 37 -23.14 -14.84 8.13
C HIS A 37 -22.38 -14.86 6.81
N LYS A 38 -22.11 -13.70 6.21
CA LYS A 38 -21.27 -13.58 5.01
C LYS A 38 -19.85 -14.08 5.26
N ALA A 39 -19.27 -13.82 6.43
CA ALA A 39 -17.95 -14.32 6.77
C ALA A 39 -17.91 -15.86 6.80
N GLN A 40 -18.94 -16.49 7.38
CA GLN A 40 -19.01 -17.94 7.53
C GLN A 40 -19.40 -18.67 6.24
N LYS A 41 -20.30 -18.08 5.44
CA LYS A 41 -20.88 -18.75 4.26
C LYS A 41 -20.22 -18.39 2.93
N SER A 42 -19.36 -17.35 2.87
CA SER A 42 -18.71 -16.98 1.61
C SER A 42 -17.55 -17.91 1.27
N ILE A 43 -17.68 -18.66 0.18
CA ILE A 43 -16.72 -19.68 -0.25
C ILE A 43 -15.80 -19.13 -1.35
N GLY A 44 -14.56 -19.62 -1.39
CA GLY A 44 -13.61 -19.37 -2.47
C GLY A 44 -13.14 -17.92 -2.54
N PHE A 45 -13.03 -17.38 -3.76
CA PHE A 45 -12.52 -16.03 -4.01
C PHE A 45 -13.35 -14.94 -3.32
N LYS A 46 -14.67 -15.11 -3.24
CA LYS A 46 -15.57 -14.15 -2.59
C LYS A 46 -15.25 -14.02 -1.09
N GLY A 47 -14.99 -15.14 -0.41
CA GLY A 47 -14.55 -15.13 0.99
C GLY A 47 -13.19 -14.47 1.20
N LYS A 48 -12.22 -14.75 0.31
CA LYS A 48 -10.90 -14.09 0.34
C LYS A 48 -11.00 -12.57 0.17
N GLN A 49 -11.80 -12.10 -0.79
CA GLN A 49 -12.05 -10.67 -0.99
C GLN A 49 -12.76 -10.04 0.20
N PHE A 50 -13.74 -10.73 0.78
CA PHE A 50 -14.43 -10.26 1.98
C PHE A 50 -13.46 -10.09 3.16
N ALA A 51 -12.62 -11.09 3.44
CA ALA A 51 -11.62 -11.01 4.50
C ALA A 51 -10.63 -9.87 4.29
N LYS A 52 -10.13 -9.68 3.06
CA LYS A 52 -9.22 -8.58 2.70
C LYS A 52 -9.85 -7.22 2.96
N LYS A 53 -11.11 -7.02 2.56
CA LYS A 53 -11.86 -5.78 2.82
C LYS A 53 -12.02 -5.54 4.33
N ARG A 54 -12.42 -6.56 5.10
CA ARG A 54 -12.60 -6.44 6.56
C ARG A 54 -11.30 -6.13 7.30
N TYR A 55 -10.16 -6.68 6.85
CA TYR A 55 -8.86 -6.33 7.42
C TYR A 55 -8.52 -4.86 7.19
N ALA A 56 -8.70 -4.36 5.96
CA ALA A 56 -8.43 -2.96 5.63
C ALA A 56 -9.32 -2.00 6.42
N GLU A 57 -10.62 -2.29 6.55
CA GLU A 57 -11.56 -1.51 7.36
C GLU A 57 -11.14 -1.46 8.84
N LYS A 58 -10.75 -2.60 9.44
CA LYS A 58 -10.26 -2.66 10.82
C LYS A 58 -8.96 -1.88 11.01
N ALA A 59 -8.03 -2.00 10.07
CA ALA A 59 -6.76 -1.28 10.13
C ALA A 59 -6.97 0.24 10.01
N LEU A 60 -7.87 0.67 9.13
CA LEU A 60 -8.24 2.08 9.00
C LEU A 60 -8.85 2.59 10.30
N MET A 61 -9.85 1.89 10.85
CA MET A 61 -10.51 2.29 12.10
C MET A 61 -9.55 2.35 13.28
N LYS A 62 -8.62 1.39 13.39
CA LYS A 62 -7.59 1.42 14.43
C LYS A 62 -6.70 2.65 14.30
N LYS A 63 -6.28 2.99 13.07
CA LYS A 63 -5.48 4.20 12.81
C LYS A 63 -6.25 5.48 13.15
N THR A 64 -7.53 5.57 12.79
CA THR A 64 -8.34 6.77 13.09
C THR A 64 -8.58 6.94 14.58
N ILE A 65 -8.78 5.84 15.32
CA ILE A 65 -8.92 5.88 16.78
C ILE A 65 -7.61 6.33 17.41
N ASN A 66 -6.48 5.72 17.05
CA ASN A 66 -5.17 6.10 17.56
C ASN A 66 -4.85 7.59 17.28
N MET A 67 -5.11 8.06 16.05
CA MET A 67 -4.89 9.46 15.68
C MET A 67 -5.75 10.42 16.52
N HIS A 68 -7.00 10.05 16.80
CA HIS A 68 -7.89 10.85 17.65
C HIS A 68 -7.43 10.83 19.12
N GLU A 69 -7.00 9.68 19.64
CA GLU A 69 -6.44 9.55 20.99
C GLU A 69 -5.15 10.36 21.16
N GLU A 70 -4.25 10.32 20.19
CA GLU A 70 -3.02 11.11 20.16
C GLU A 70 -3.30 12.61 20.07
N SER A 71 -4.24 13.03 19.20
CA SER A 71 -4.66 14.43 19.08
C SER A 71 -5.27 14.99 20.36
N ASN A 72 -6.04 14.19 21.11
CA ASN A 72 -6.61 14.61 22.39
C ASN A 72 -5.54 14.73 23.48
N LYS A 73 -4.44 13.99 23.35
CA LYS A 73 -3.35 13.94 24.31
C LYS A 73 -2.25 14.95 23.97
N ARG A 74 -2.59 16.19 23.63
CA ARG A 74 -1.61 17.28 23.44
C ARG A 74 -0.81 17.47 24.73
N ARG A 75 0.33 16.78 24.82
CA ARG A 75 1.35 17.02 25.82
C ARG A 75 2.20 18.17 25.30
N LYS A 76 2.58 19.09 26.19
CA LYS A 76 3.75 19.92 25.93
C LYS A 76 4.91 18.98 25.68
N THR A 77 5.64 19.18 24.59
CA THR A 77 6.96 18.61 24.42
C THR A 77 7.81 19.13 25.58
N ASP A 78 8.43 18.24 26.37
CA ASP A 78 9.47 18.68 27.31
C ASP A 78 10.58 19.36 26.48
N ASP A 79 11.08 20.49 26.98
CA ASP A 79 12.08 21.34 26.32
C ASP A 79 13.48 20.69 26.27
N ASP A 80 13.61 19.45 26.75
CA ASP A 80 14.85 18.69 26.69
C ASP A 80 15.11 18.25 25.24
N VAL A 81 16.06 18.95 24.62
CA VAL A 81 16.61 18.65 23.31
C VAL A 81 17.12 17.21 23.32
N ALA A 82 16.43 16.32 22.62
CA ALA A 82 16.85 14.93 22.48
C ALA A 82 18.27 14.86 21.88
N ASP A 83 19.12 14.03 22.48
CA ASP A 83 20.50 13.80 22.04
C ASP A 83 20.48 13.23 20.62
N GLY A 84 20.74 14.09 19.61
CA GLY A 84 20.51 13.79 18.19
C GLY A 84 19.79 14.88 17.38
N ALA A 85 19.43 16.02 17.97
CA ALA A 85 18.90 17.16 17.24
C ALA A 85 19.92 17.72 16.23
N LEU A 86 19.61 17.62 14.94
CA LEU A 86 20.37 18.23 13.86
C LEU A 86 19.73 19.57 13.43
N PRO A 87 20.52 20.56 13.00
CA PRO A 87 19.99 21.74 12.35
C PRO A 87 19.05 21.40 11.17
N PRO A 88 18.02 22.22 10.86
CA PRO A 88 17.00 21.88 9.86
C PRO A 88 17.57 21.59 8.47
N TYR A 89 18.70 22.19 8.11
CA TYR A 89 19.41 21.97 6.84
C TYR A 89 20.23 20.65 6.80
N LEU A 90 20.25 19.88 7.90
CA LEU A 90 20.93 18.59 8.02
C LEU A 90 19.98 17.43 8.39
N LEU A 91 18.68 17.69 8.65
CA LEU A 91 17.71 16.68 9.13
C LEU A 91 17.53 15.51 8.16
N ASP A 92 17.53 15.77 6.85
CA ASP A 92 17.31 14.74 5.81
C ASP A 92 18.63 14.14 5.28
N ARG A 93 19.76 14.47 5.91
CA ARG A 93 21.07 13.92 5.53
C ARG A 93 21.41 12.81 6.52
N GLU A 94 21.53 11.58 6.05
CA GLU A 94 21.96 10.45 6.89
C GLU A 94 23.33 10.74 7.52
N THR A 95 23.34 11.15 8.79
CA THR A 95 24.59 11.32 9.55
C THR A 95 24.98 9.98 10.14
N THR A 96 25.81 9.24 9.41
CA THR A 96 26.46 8.04 9.92
C THR A 96 27.37 8.44 11.09
N THR A 97 27.10 7.94 12.31
CA THR A 97 27.81 8.29 13.54
C THR A 97 29.30 7.93 13.47
N ARG A 98 30.17 8.96 13.34
CA ARG A 98 31.57 8.84 12.87
C ARG A 98 32.56 8.10 13.80
N ALA A 99 32.21 7.75 15.03
CA ALA A 99 33.19 7.23 15.99
C ALA A 99 33.64 5.79 15.72
N LYS A 100 32.74 4.87 15.33
CA LYS A 100 33.08 3.50 14.91
C LYS A 100 33.35 3.36 13.40
N ILE A 101 33.19 4.46 12.68
CA ILE A 101 33.26 4.51 11.22
C ILE A 101 34.70 4.72 10.75
N LEU A 102 35.62 5.31 11.52
CA LEU A 102 37.01 5.51 11.06
C LEU A 102 37.76 4.20 10.77
N SER A 103 37.62 3.20 11.63
CA SER A 103 38.26 1.89 11.42
C SER A 103 37.56 1.07 10.32
N ASN A 104 36.23 1.16 10.23
CA ASN A 104 35.45 0.52 9.17
C ASN A 104 35.55 1.26 7.82
N THR A 105 35.81 2.57 7.79
CA THR A 105 36.00 3.36 6.55
C THR A 105 37.37 3.16 5.95
N ILE A 106 38.41 2.82 6.71
CA ILE A 106 39.67 2.40 6.10
C ILE A 106 39.47 1.04 5.40
N LYS A 107 38.72 0.12 6.02
CA LYS A 107 38.37 -1.18 5.43
C LYS A 107 37.38 -1.04 4.25
N GLN A 108 36.40 -0.16 4.37
CA GLN A 108 35.46 0.19 3.30
C GLN A 108 36.16 0.96 2.19
N LYS A 109 37.01 1.98 2.42
CA LYS A 109 37.77 2.65 1.34
C LYS A 109 38.64 1.67 0.54
N ARG A 110 39.16 0.61 1.16
CA ARG A 110 39.85 -0.49 0.45
C ARG A 110 38.88 -1.34 -0.41
N LYS A 111 37.65 -1.57 0.04
CA LYS A 111 36.59 -2.26 -0.72
C LYS A 111 35.90 -1.34 -1.78
N GLU A 112 35.58 -0.11 -1.42
CA GLU A 112 34.98 0.97 -2.23
C GLU A 112 35.92 1.50 -3.31
N LYS A 113 37.25 1.35 -3.21
CA LYS A 113 38.11 1.61 -4.37
C LYS A 113 37.71 0.71 -5.56
N ALA A 114 37.13 -0.47 -5.29
CA ALA A 114 36.46 -1.31 -6.27
C ALA A 114 34.94 -1.08 -6.34
N GLY A 115 34.28 -0.69 -5.24
CA GLY A 115 32.82 -0.60 -5.13
C GLY A 115 32.15 0.77 -5.31
N LYS A 116 32.91 1.87 -5.48
CA LYS A 116 32.32 3.23 -5.61
C LYS A 116 31.45 3.42 -6.86
N TRP A 117 31.65 2.58 -7.85
CA TRP A 117 30.88 2.54 -9.10
C TRP A 117 30.03 1.27 -9.21
N GLU A 118 29.84 0.55 -8.09
CA GLU A 118 29.06 -0.68 -8.06
C GLU A 118 27.56 -0.36 -8.12
N VAL A 119 26.90 -0.96 -9.10
CA VAL A 119 25.46 -0.80 -9.35
C VAL A 119 24.67 -1.51 -8.24
N PRO A 120 23.48 -1.01 -7.81
CA PRO A 120 22.70 -1.61 -6.71
C PRO A 120 22.41 -3.11 -6.82
N LEU A 121 22.45 -3.65 -8.05
CA LEU A 121 22.44 -5.08 -8.32
C LEU A 121 23.68 -5.43 -9.18
N PRO A 122 24.79 -5.84 -8.55
CA PRO A 122 26.05 -6.05 -9.27
C PRO A 122 26.06 -7.35 -10.09
N LYS A 123 25.28 -8.36 -9.66
CA LYS A 123 25.19 -9.66 -10.33
C LYS A 123 23.73 -10.08 -10.42
N VAL A 124 23.24 -10.19 -11.64
CA VAL A 124 21.89 -10.70 -11.94
C VAL A 124 21.99 -12.17 -12.31
N ARG A 125 20.91 -12.92 -12.07
CA ARG A 125 20.79 -14.31 -12.51
C ARG A 125 20.99 -14.37 -14.04
N PRO A 126 21.92 -15.20 -14.57
CA PRO A 126 22.03 -15.37 -16.01
C PRO A 126 20.74 -16.00 -16.54
N VAL A 127 20.25 -15.47 -17.65
CA VAL A 127 19.10 -16.02 -18.39
C VAL A 127 19.68 -16.89 -19.50
N ALA A 128 19.16 -18.11 -19.65
CA ALA A 128 19.61 -19.02 -20.68
C ALA A 128 19.06 -18.60 -22.06
N GLU A 129 19.79 -18.91 -23.14
CA GLU A 129 19.46 -18.43 -24.49
C GLU A 129 18.10 -18.95 -25.00
N ASP A 130 17.65 -20.11 -24.52
CA ASP A 130 16.35 -20.71 -24.83
C ASP A 130 15.18 -19.98 -24.16
N GLU A 131 15.38 -19.42 -22.97
CA GLU A 131 14.43 -18.52 -22.32
C GLU A 131 14.39 -17.14 -23.01
N MET A 132 15.52 -16.69 -23.58
CA MET A 132 15.64 -15.40 -24.27
C MET A 132 15.11 -15.42 -25.70
N PHE A 133 15.38 -16.49 -26.44
CA PHE A 133 15.12 -16.56 -27.87
C PHE A 133 14.07 -17.61 -28.20
N LYS A 134 12.92 -17.16 -28.69
CA LYS A 134 11.90 -18.07 -29.22
C LYS A 134 12.14 -18.30 -30.71
N VAL A 135 12.50 -19.52 -31.10
CA VAL A 135 12.67 -19.90 -32.51
C VAL A 135 11.35 -19.71 -33.29
N VAL A 136 11.39 -18.90 -34.35
CA VAL A 136 10.27 -18.67 -35.27
C VAL A 136 10.48 -19.46 -36.54
N ARG A 137 9.55 -20.36 -36.83
CA ARG A 137 9.54 -21.12 -38.08
C ARG A 137 8.86 -20.35 -39.20
N THR A 138 9.50 -20.26 -40.36
CA THR A 138 9.04 -19.43 -41.48
C THR A 138 8.91 -20.19 -42.80
N GLY A 139 8.24 -19.57 -43.78
CA GLY A 139 7.82 -20.20 -45.03
C GLY A 139 6.49 -20.97 -44.92
N LYS A 140 5.86 -21.29 -46.06
CA LYS A 140 4.54 -21.95 -46.12
C LYS A 140 4.51 -23.31 -45.42
N ARG A 141 5.62 -24.06 -45.47
CA ARG A 141 5.79 -25.38 -44.84
C ARG A 141 6.51 -25.33 -43.47
N LYS A 142 6.91 -24.14 -42.99
CA LYS A 142 7.60 -23.95 -41.69
C LYS A 142 8.89 -24.78 -41.52
N SER A 143 9.63 -24.99 -42.59
CA SER A 143 10.89 -25.75 -42.59
C SER A 143 12.11 -24.90 -42.24
N GLU A 144 12.01 -23.57 -42.30
CA GLU A 144 13.11 -22.66 -42.02
C GLU A 144 13.05 -22.13 -40.59
N TYR A 145 14.14 -22.28 -39.82
CA TYR A 145 14.20 -22.00 -38.38
C TYR A 145 15.35 -21.05 -37.98
N PHE A 146 15.76 -20.16 -38.89
CA PHE A 146 16.86 -19.21 -38.68
C PHE A 146 16.44 -17.90 -37.98
N ARG A 147 15.14 -17.67 -37.75
CA ARG A 147 14.63 -16.46 -37.10
C ARG A 147 14.33 -16.73 -35.63
N HIS A 148 14.69 -15.78 -34.77
CA HIS A 148 14.40 -15.79 -33.34
C HIS A 148 13.60 -14.53 -32.97
N LEU A 149 12.68 -14.65 -32.01
CA LEU A 149 11.94 -13.56 -31.36
C LEU A 149 12.46 -13.34 -29.94
#